data_AF-A0A803LE04-F1
#
_entry.id   AF-A0A803LE04-F1
#
_cell.length_a   1.000
_cell.length_b   1.000
_cell.length_c   1.000
_cell.angle_alpha   90.00
_cell.angle_beta   90.00
_cell.angle_gamma   90.00
#
_symmetry.space_group_name_H-M   'P 1'
#
loop_
_entity.id
_entity.type
_entity.pdbx_description
1 polymer ?
#
loop_
_entity_poly.entity_id
_entity_poly.type
_entity_poly.pdbx_seq_one_letter_code
_entity_poly.pdbx_strand_id
1 'polypeptide(L)'
;MISGSMAIPASNCCSSTSLLEFKNYFSYCNYSKRFNSIINCNAKNHEYKVPKLEPFSRSKFERAVKDPPLIQKSESQIADYCSVLEGEDSYSCWQAYFELKELEKESSKEEVERLIIEAGGVKSLIGCLHGVAAIHKAHKEASNAQASDEKKAKGERERKIHVHVPDGLPRSAEEIEEDEKSMMPDSSFTRMLRHRGKHPAWYSPVPDHETD
;
A
#
# COMPACT_ATOMS: atom_id res chain seq x y z
N MET A 1 41.66 -39.11 -28.41
CA MET A 1 41.82 -39.48 -26.99
C MET A 1 40.73 -38.78 -26.20
N ILE A 2 39.90 -39.57 -25.49
CA ILE A 2 39.17 -39.25 -24.24
C ILE A 2 38.19 -38.05 -24.35
N SER A 3 36.92 -38.22 -24.76
CA SER A 3 35.76 -38.76 -24.01
C SER A 3 35.72 -38.37 -22.52
N GLY A 4 34.81 -37.45 -22.18
CA GLY A 4 34.54 -37.03 -20.81
C GLY A 4 33.22 -36.28 -20.71
N SER A 5 32.11 -37.02 -20.79
CA SER A 5 30.78 -36.58 -20.38
C SER A 5 30.78 -36.20 -18.90
N MET A 6 30.14 -35.09 -18.53
CA MET A 6 29.47 -34.97 -17.25
C MET A 6 28.10 -34.32 -17.42
N ALA A 7 27.14 -34.99 -16.80
CA ALA A 7 25.71 -34.76 -16.87
C ALA A 7 25.25 -33.64 -15.92
N ILE A 8 24.05 -33.15 -16.23
CA ILE A 8 23.18 -32.23 -15.48
C ILE A 8 22.73 -32.90 -14.16
N PRO A 9 22.21 -32.14 -13.17
CA PRO A 9 20.74 -32.07 -13.14
C PRO A 9 20.17 -30.71 -12.75
N ALA A 10 19.00 -30.44 -13.35
CA ALA A 10 18.02 -29.49 -12.85
C ALA A 10 17.41 -30.02 -11.54
N SER A 11 17.12 -29.11 -10.62
CA SER A 11 16.33 -29.33 -9.41
C SER A 11 15.84 -27.96 -8.94
N ASN A 12 14.64 -27.72 -8.42
CA ASN A 12 13.38 -28.43 -8.33
C ASN A 12 12.36 -27.36 -7.90
N CYS A 13 11.11 -27.48 -8.35
CA CYS A 13 9.94 -26.88 -7.70
C CYS A 13 9.91 -27.21 -6.20
N CYS A 14 9.45 -26.28 -5.36
CA CYS A 14 8.53 -26.60 -4.25
C CYS A 14 7.95 -25.33 -3.61
N SER A 15 6.65 -25.14 -3.80
CA SER A 15 5.77 -24.44 -2.85
C SER A 15 5.67 -25.28 -1.57
N SER A 16 5.92 -24.69 -0.40
CA SER A 16 5.40 -25.25 0.85
C SER A 16 5.24 -24.21 1.97
N THR A 17 4.03 -24.19 2.50
CA THR A 17 3.57 -23.74 3.81
C THR A 17 4.48 -24.21 4.96
N SER A 18 4.87 -23.30 5.85
CA SER A 18 5.58 -23.61 7.09
C SER A 18 4.58 -23.93 8.22
N LEU A 19 4.24 -25.22 8.33
CA LEU A 19 3.66 -25.83 9.53
C LEU A 19 4.85 -26.34 10.37
N LEU A 20 5.12 -25.73 11.53
CA LEU A 20 6.20 -26.18 12.41
C LEU A 20 5.64 -27.07 13.53
N GLU A 21 5.83 -28.37 13.34
CA GLU A 21 5.59 -29.44 14.30
C GLU A 21 6.87 -29.68 15.12
N PHE A 22 6.75 -29.72 16.45
CA PHE A 22 7.84 -30.12 17.34
C PHE A 22 7.83 -31.64 17.56
N LYS A 23 8.91 -32.27 17.06
CA LYS A 23 9.40 -33.66 17.19
C LYS A 23 8.73 -34.59 18.24
N ASN A 24 8.18 -35.69 17.71
CA ASN A 24 8.01 -36.98 18.39
C ASN A 24 9.23 -37.88 18.12
N TYR A 25 9.75 -38.55 19.16
CA TYR A 25 10.71 -39.65 19.04
C TYR A 25 9.97 -40.99 19.04
N PHE A 26 10.41 -41.87 18.12
CA PHE A 26 9.97 -43.24 17.83
C PHE A 26 9.59 -44.12 19.04
N SER A 27 8.55 -44.96 18.90
CA SER A 27 8.70 -46.43 18.94
C SER A 27 7.39 -47.20 18.69
N TYR A 28 7.40 -47.95 17.59
CA TYR A 28 6.69 -49.18 17.17
C TYR A 28 5.49 -49.80 17.94
N CYS A 29 4.60 -50.33 17.09
CA CYS A 29 3.78 -51.56 17.22
C CYS A 29 2.53 -51.57 18.13
N ASN A 30 1.33 -51.54 17.53
CA ASN A 30 0.56 -52.75 17.20
C ASN A 30 -0.94 -52.45 16.99
N TYR A 31 -1.52 -53.18 16.03
CA TYR A 31 -2.95 -53.42 15.89
C TYR A 31 -3.57 -53.84 17.23
N SER A 32 -4.59 -53.12 17.73
CA SER A 32 -5.55 -53.71 18.67
C SER A 32 -6.92 -53.05 18.56
N LYS A 33 -7.93 -53.93 18.67
CA LYS A 33 -9.35 -53.71 18.41
C LYS A 33 -9.98 -52.76 19.45
N ARG A 34 -10.97 -52.00 18.97
CA ARG A 34 -12.18 -51.48 19.66
C ARG A 34 -12.12 -51.41 21.20
N PHE A 35 -12.22 -50.20 21.75
CA PHE A 35 -13.10 -49.94 22.90
C PHE A 35 -13.60 -48.49 22.83
N ASN A 36 -14.91 -48.32 22.62
CA ASN A 36 -15.61 -47.07 22.94
C ASN A 36 -15.65 -46.98 24.48
N SER A 37 -14.71 -46.26 25.09
CA SER A 37 -14.81 -45.94 26.52
C SER A 37 -15.77 -44.76 26.68
N ILE A 38 -17.05 -45.06 26.93
CA ILE A 38 -17.95 -44.08 27.53
C ILE A 38 -17.43 -43.87 28.95
N ILE A 39 -16.79 -42.72 29.18
CA ILE A 39 -16.37 -42.31 30.51
C ILE A 39 -17.62 -41.93 31.30
N ASN A 40 -18.09 -42.84 32.15
CA ASN A 40 -19.16 -42.57 33.10
C ASN A 40 -18.52 -42.19 34.44
N CYS A 41 -18.38 -40.88 34.70
CA CYS A 41 -17.88 -40.36 35.96
C CYS A 41 -18.99 -40.43 37.03
N ASN A 42 -19.04 -41.56 37.73
CA ASN A 42 -19.92 -41.74 38.88
C ASN A 42 -19.31 -41.00 40.09
N ALA A 43 -19.54 -39.69 40.18
CA ALA A 43 -19.16 -38.88 41.33
C ALA A 43 -20.09 -39.21 42.51
N LYS A 44 -19.73 -40.25 43.26
CA LYS A 44 -20.36 -40.56 44.54
C LYS A 44 -20.11 -39.41 45.50
N ASN A 45 -21.21 -38.89 46.03
CA ASN A 45 -21.35 -38.01 47.19
C ASN A 45 -20.08 -37.91 48.05
N HIS A 46 -19.31 -36.86 47.86
CA HIS A 46 -18.46 -36.34 48.91
C HIS A 46 -18.73 -34.85 49.06
N GLU A 47 -18.99 -34.47 50.30
CA GLU A 47 -19.36 -33.17 50.84
C GLU A 47 -18.24 -32.10 50.70
N TYR A 48 -17.49 -32.13 49.61
CA TYR A 48 -16.60 -31.06 49.23
C TYR A 48 -17.36 -30.17 48.25
N LYS A 49 -17.86 -29.04 48.75
CA LYS A 49 -18.31 -27.92 47.90
C LYS A 49 -17.15 -27.53 46.98
N VAL A 50 -17.10 -28.10 45.78
CA VAL A 50 -16.36 -27.50 44.67
C VAL A 50 -16.97 -26.10 44.50
N PRO A 51 -16.22 -25.01 44.75
CA PRO A 51 -16.74 -23.68 44.49
C PRO A 51 -17.16 -23.65 43.02
N LYS A 52 -18.43 -23.36 42.75
CA LYS A 52 -18.92 -23.21 41.37
C LYS A 52 -18.16 -22.03 40.76
N LEU A 53 -17.08 -22.33 40.06
CA LEU A 53 -16.39 -21.36 39.24
C LEU A 53 -17.35 -21.01 38.10
N GLU A 54 -17.51 -19.71 37.86
CA GLU A 54 -18.12 -19.18 36.64
C GLU A 54 -17.56 -19.97 35.44
N PRO A 55 -18.42 -20.46 34.52
CA PRO A 55 -17.95 -21.18 33.35
C PRO A 55 -16.90 -20.34 32.61
N PHE A 56 -15.72 -20.93 32.35
CA PHE A 56 -14.62 -20.27 31.62
C PHE A 56 -15.04 -19.77 30.22
N SER A 57 -16.17 -20.24 29.70
CA SER A 57 -16.80 -19.72 28.50
C SER A 57 -17.68 -18.51 28.83
N ARG A 58 -17.06 -17.33 28.98
CA ARG A 58 -17.81 -16.07 28.80
C ARG A 58 -18.51 -16.12 27.45
N SER A 59 -19.82 -15.86 27.45
CA SER A 59 -20.60 -15.82 26.22
C SER A 59 -20.00 -14.81 25.24
N LYS A 60 -20.05 -15.07 23.94
CA LYS A 60 -19.49 -14.15 22.92
C LYS A 60 -20.04 -12.73 23.07
N PHE A 61 -21.29 -12.62 23.52
CA PHE A 61 -21.98 -11.37 23.81
C PHE A 61 -21.41 -10.62 25.03
N GLU A 62 -21.10 -11.33 26.12
CA GLU A 62 -20.52 -10.70 27.33
C GLU A 62 -19.12 -10.12 27.09
N ARG A 63 -18.36 -10.72 26.16
CA ARG A 63 -17.10 -10.14 25.65
C ARG A 63 -17.34 -8.88 24.85
N ALA A 64 -18.28 -8.90 23.91
CA ALA A 64 -18.61 -7.76 23.07
C ALA A 64 -19.16 -6.54 23.84
N VAL A 65 -19.83 -6.76 24.98
CA VAL A 65 -20.41 -5.68 25.79
C VAL A 65 -19.38 -5.01 26.71
N LYS A 66 -18.33 -5.73 27.14
CA LYS A 66 -17.30 -5.18 28.03
C LYS A 66 -16.03 -4.72 27.32
N ASP A 67 -15.74 -5.26 26.15
CA ASP A 67 -14.56 -4.87 25.40
C ASP A 67 -14.82 -3.55 24.66
N PRO A 68 -14.03 -2.48 24.90
CA PRO A 68 -14.10 -1.29 24.07
C PRO A 68 -13.94 -1.68 22.59
N PRO A 69 -14.61 -0.96 21.68
CA PRO A 69 -14.56 -1.26 20.25
C PRO A 69 -13.09 -1.41 19.82
N LEU A 70 -12.80 -2.44 19.04
CA LEU A 70 -11.43 -2.84 18.73
C LEU A 70 -10.61 -1.68 18.14
N ILE A 71 -11.27 -0.83 17.36
CA ILE A 71 -10.74 0.41 16.78
C ILE A 71 -10.25 1.39 17.86
N GLN A 72 -11.05 1.64 18.90
CA GLN A 72 -10.67 2.53 19.99
C GLN A 72 -9.48 1.99 20.79
N LYS A 73 -9.40 0.66 20.95
CA LYS A 73 -8.24 0.02 21.57
C LYS A 73 -6.98 0.23 20.74
N SER A 74 -7.04 -0.01 19.43
CA SER A 74 -5.89 0.24 18.55
C SER A 74 -5.51 1.71 18.48
N GLU A 75 -6.48 2.63 18.48
CA GLU A 75 -6.23 4.09 18.51
C GLU A 75 -5.42 4.48 19.76
N SER A 76 -5.85 4.00 20.93
CA SER A 76 -5.16 4.25 22.20
C SER A 76 -3.76 3.65 22.19
N GLN A 77 -3.60 2.42 21.69
CA GLN A 77 -2.30 1.76 21.60
C GLN A 77 -1.34 2.45 20.64
N ILE A 78 -1.83 2.97 19.50
CA ILE A 78 -1.01 3.76 18.59
C ILE A 78 -0.59 5.06 19.28
N ALA A 79 -1.51 5.78 19.93
CA ALA A 79 -1.19 7.03 20.63
C ALA A 79 -0.14 6.81 21.74
N ASP A 80 -0.31 5.76 22.54
CA ASP A 80 0.67 5.37 23.56
C ASP A 80 2.03 5.06 22.93
N TYR A 81 2.04 4.31 21.82
CA TYR A 81 3.28 3.99 21.11
C TYR A 81 3.96 5.23 20.51
N CYS A 82 3.20 6.14 19.90
CA CYS A 82 3.73 7.39 19.33
C CYS A 82 4.30 8.31 20.41
N SER A 83 3.81 8.24 21.66
CA SER A 83 4.33 9.04 22.78
C SER A 83 5.72 8.59 23.25
N VAL A 84 6.12 7.35 22.96
CA VAL A 84 7.41 6.77 23.34
C VAL A 84 8.49 7.00 22.26
N LEU A 85 8.07 7.26 21.02
CA LEU A 85 8.98 7.48 19.90
C LEU A 85 9.44 8.94 19.83
N GLU A 86 10.67 9.16 19.36
CA GLU A 86 11.23 10.48 19.09
C GLU A 86 11.70 10.58 17.62
N GLY A 87 11.80 11.80 17.08
CA GLY A 87 12.29 12.03 15.72
C GLY A 87 11.24 11.77 14.62
N GLU A 88 11.71 11.38 13.42
CA GLU A 88 10.87 11.15 12.22
C GLU A 88 9.89 9.99 12.39
N ASP A 89 10.26 8.98 13.18
CA ASP A 89 9.42 7.83 13.50
C ASP A 89 8.17 8.25 14.27
N SER A 90 8.28 9.27 15.13
CA SER A 90 7.13 9.80 15.88
C SER A 90 6.15 10.52 14.96
N TYR A 91 6.65 11.27 13.97
CA TYR A 91 5.81 11.94 12.97
C TYR A 91 5.04 10.93 12.11
N SER A 92 5.73 9.92 11.57
CA SER A 92 5.09 8.84 10.82
C SER A 92 4.05 8.09 11.67
N CYS A 93 4.36 7.80 12.94
CA CYS A 93 3.41 7.17 13.86
C CYS A 93 2.13 8.01 14.05
N TRP A 94 2.26 9.31 14.32
CA TRP A 94 1.11 10.20 14.45
C TRP A 94 0.34 10.37 13.14
N GLN A 95 1.02 10.32 11.99
CA GLN A 95 0.36 10.32 10.69
C GLN A 95 -0.50 9.06 10.53
N ALA A 96 0.01 7.87 10.87
CA ALA A 96 -0.78 6.64 10.83
C ALA A 96 -2.01 6.69 11.75
N TYR A 97 -1.91 7.35 12.90
CA TYR A 97 -3.06 7.59 13.79
C TYR A 97 -4.17 8.40 13.09
N PHE A 98 -3.81 9.44 12.33
CA PHE A 98 -4.80 10.22 11.57
C PHE A 98 -5.36 9.43 10.38
N GLU A 99 -4.52 8.66 9.69
CA GLU A 99 -4.94 7.78 8.60
C GLU A 99 -5.94 6.72 9.09
N LEU A 100 -5.75 6.16 10.30
CA LEU A 100 -6.73 5.24 10.91
C LEU A 100 -8.09 5.92 11.12
N LYS A 101 -8.12 7.17 11.58
CA LYS A 101 -9.36 7.94 11.76
C LYS A 101 -10.01 8.34 10.45
N GLU A 102 -9.21 8.58 9.41
CA GLU A 102 -9.72 8.84 8.07
C GLU A 102 -10.34 7.57 7.48
N LEU A 103 -9.66 6.43 7.66
CA LEU A 103 -10.13 5.13 7.21
C LEU A 103 -11.42 4.70 7.92
N GLU A 104 -11.59 5.00 9.21
CA GLU A 104 -12.86 4.79 9.94
C GLU A 104 -14.02 5.58 9.33
N LYS A 105 -13.75 6.74 8.71
CA LYS A 105 -14.78 7.56 8.05
C LYS A 105 -15.07 7.12 6.62
N GLU A 106 -14.05 6.68 5.89
CA GLU A 106 -14.15 6.32 4.48
C GLU A 106 -14.64 4.87 4.27
N SER A 107 -14.22 3.95 5.13
CA SER A 107 -14.51 2.52 5.01
C SER A 107 -15.50 2.02 6.07
N SER A 108 -15.98 0.79 5.90
CA SER A 108 -16.88 0.18 6.89
C SER A 108 -16.11 -0.24 8.14
N LYS A 109 -16.73 -0.15 9.32
CA LYS A 109 -16.09 -0.52 10.60
C LYS A 109 -15.54 -1.95 10.60
N GLU A 110 -16.21 -2.86 9.91
CA GLU A 110 -15.80 -4.25 9.77
C GLU A 110 -14.48 -4.40 8.99
N GLU A 111 -14.23 -3.57 7.98
CA GLU A 111 -12.98 -3.57 7.23
C GLU A 111 -11.81 -3.09 8.08
N VAL A 112 -12.02 -2.01 8.83
CA VAL A 112 -11.00 -1.48 9.76
C VAL A 112 -10.67 -2.51 10.83
N GLU A 113 -11.66 -3.19 11.40
CA GLU A 113 -11.45 -4.26 12.38
C GLU A 113 -10.68 -5.43 11.79
N ARG A 114 -10.98 -5.84 10.55
CA ARG A 114 -10.21 -6.90 9.87
C ARG A 114 -8.75 -6.51 9.69
N LEU A 115 -8.48 -5.27 9.27
CA LEU A 115 -7.11 -4.77 9.12
C LEU A 115 -6.34 -4.78 10.44
N ILE A 116 -6.99 -4.39 11.55
CA ILE A 116 -6.38 -4.42 12.89
C ILE A 116 -6.03 -5.86 13.30
N ILE A 117 -6.91 -6.82 13.01
CA ILE A 117 -6.69 -8.24 13.33
C ILE A 117 -5.56 -8.82 12.47
N GLU A 118 -5.54 -8.51 11.18
CA GLU A 118 -4.55 -9.01 10.23
C GLU A 118 -3.14 -8.46 10.52
N ALA A 119 -3.05 -7.19 10.92
CA ALA A 119 -1.78 -6.56 11.28
C ALA A 119 -1.15 -7.18 12.54
N GLY A 120 -1.94 -7.70 13.48
CA GLY A 120 -1.47 -8.46 14.64
C GLY A 120 -0.55 -7.71 15.64
N GLY A 121 -0.27 -6.42 15.43
CA GLY A 121 0.57 -5.61 16.31
C GLY A 121 0.70 -4.15 15.87
N VAL A 122 0.96 -3.25 16.82
CA VAL A 122 0.92 -1.79 16.62
C VAL A 122 1.91 -1.29 15.57
N LYS A 123 3.15 -1.79 15.58
CA LYS A 123 4.17 -1.40 14.59
C LYS A 123 3.81 -1.84 13.17
N SER A 124 3.29 -3.07 13.04
CA SER A 124 2.82 -3.58 11.74
C SER A 124 1.61 -2.81 11.27
N LEU A 125 0.68 -2.51 12.18
CA LEU A 125 -0.53 -1.73 11.89
C LEU A 125 -0.19 -0.33 11.35
N ILE A 126 0.77 0.36 11.95
CA ILE A 126 1.26 1.68 11.47
C ILE A 126 1.74 1.58 10.01
N GLY A 127 2.54 0.57 9.68
CA GLY A 127 2.99 0.34 8.30
C GLY A 127 1.85 -0.02 7.34
N CYS A 128 0.91 -0.86 7.77
CA CYS A 128 -0.28 -1.19 7.00
C CYS A 128 -1.14 0.03 6.70
N LEU A 129 -1.32 0.93 7.68
CA LEU A 129 -2.10 2.15 7.54
C LEU A 129 -1.52 3.08 6.48
N HIS A 130 -0.20 3.30 6.51
CA HIS A 130 0.47 4.07 5.47
C HIS A 130 0.31 3.45 4.08
N GLY A 131 0.42 2.13 3.98
CA GLY A 131 0.21 1.41 2.72
C GLY A 131 -1.20 1.58 2.17
N VAL A 132 -2.22 1.40 3.02
CA VAL A 132 -3.63 1.55 2.64
C VAL A 132 -3.94 3.00 2.27
N ALA A 133 -3.47 3.97 3.06
CA ALA A 133 -3.65 5.40 2.78
C ALA A 133 -3.00 5.81 1.46
N ALA A 134 -1.80 5.30 1.15
CA ALA A 134 -1.14 5.53 -0.13
C ALA A 134 -1.95 4.97 -1.31
N ILE A 135 -2.53 3.78 -1.16
CA ILE A 135 -3.41 3.17 -2.17
C ILE A 135 -4.69 4.00 -2.36
N HIS A 136 -5.34 4.42 -1.27
CA HIS A 136 -6.54 5.27 -1.32
C HIS A 136 -6.26 6.60 -2.02
N LYS A 137 -5.12 7.23 -1.71
CA LYS A 137 -4.68 8.47 -2.36
C LYS A 137 -4.43 8.26 -3.85
N ALA A 138 -3.71 7.21 -4.23
CA ALA A 138 -3.45 6.88 -5.64
C ALA A 138 -4.76 6.60 -6.41
N HIS A 139 -5.70 5.88 -5.80
CA HIS A 139 -7.00 5.61 -6.41
C HIS A 139 -7.83 6.90 -6.58
N LYS A 140 -7.79 7.80 -5.59
CA LYS A 140 -8.44 9.11 -5.67
C LYS A 140 -7.84 9.99 -6.77
N GLU A 141 -6.52 10.02 -6.90
CA GLU A 141 -5.82 10.75 -7.97
C GLU A 141 -6.13 10.17 -9.36
N ALA A 142 -6.12 8.83 -9.51
CA ALA A 142 -6.50 8.17 -10.76
C ALA A 142 -7.95 8.48 -11.17
N SER A 143 -8.88 8.49 -10.21
CA SER A 143 -10.29 8.83 -10.47
C SER A 143 -10.48 10.30 -10.90
N ASN A 144 -9.71 11.22 -10.31
CA ASN A 144 -9.72 12.64 -10.68
C ASN A 144 -9.05 12.90 -12.03
N ALA A 145 -7.98 12.16 -12.36
CA ALA A 145 -7.29 12.27 -13.64
C ALA A 145 -8.22 11.85 -14.80
N GLN A 146 -8.97 10.75 -14.64
CA GLN A 146 -9.97 10.30 -15.61
C GLN A 146 -11.07 11.36 -15.84
N ALA A 147 -11.54 12.02 -14.78
CA ALA A 147 -12.51 13.12 -14.91
C ALA A 147 -11.95 14.38 -15.60
N SER A 148 -10.62 14.56 -15.60
CA SER A 148 -9.94 15.69 -16.25
C SER A 148 -9.60 15.44 -17.73
N ASP A 149 -9.38 14.18 -18.12
CA ASP A 149 -9.11 13.79 -19.51
C ASP A 149 -10.37 13.82 -20.39
N GLU A 150 -11.56 13.53 -19.83
CA GLU A 150 -12.83 13.66 -20.57
C GLU A 150 -13.15 15.11 -20.99
N LYS A 151 -12.59 16.11 -20.30
CA LYS A 151 -12.76 17.54 -20.66
C LYS A 151 -11.68 18.07 -21.62
N LYS A 152 -10.58 17.35 -21.84
CA LYS A 152 -9.49 17.77 -22.74
C LYS A 152 -9.57 17.20 -24.16
N ALA A 153 -10.53 16.33 -24.47
CA ALA A 153 -10.71 15.76 -25.81
C ALA A 153 -11.31 16.72 -26.86
N LYS A 154 -11.45 18.02 -26.57
CA LYS A 154 -12.01 19.01 -27.52
C LYS A 154 -11.14 20.23 -27.80
N GLY A 155 -9.89 20.24 -27.35
CA GLY A 155 -8.94 21.33 -27.61
C GLY A 155 -7.61 20.81 -28.12
N GLU A 156 -7.35 21.04 -29.41
CA GLU A 156 -6.02 21.29 -29.95
C GLU A 156 -5.09 20.09 -30.17
N ARG A 157 -5.14 19.55 -31.40
CA ARG A 157 -4.00 18.87 -32.03
C ARG A 157 -2.90 19.91 -32.32
N GLU A 158 -2.09 20.24 -31.34
CA GLU A 158 -0.73 20.73 -31.59
C GLU A 158 0.27 19.70 -31.10
N ARG A 159 1.19 19.32 -31.99
CA ARG A 159 2.25 18.35 -31.71
C ARG A 159 3.13 18.93 -30.61
N LYS A 160 2.95 18.44 -29.38
CA LYS A 160 3.69 18.90 -28.21
C LYS A 160 5.15 18.45 -28.33
N ILE A 161 5.97 19.28 -28.96
CA ILE A 161 7.43 19.15 -28.90
C ILE A 161 7.80 19.27 -27.43
N HIS A 162 8.40 18.22 -26.85
CA HIS A 162 8.97 18.27 -25.51
C HIS A 162 10.19 19.19 -25.54
N VAL A 163 9.97 20.49 -25.34
CA VAL A 163 11.04 21.43 -25.04
C VAL A 163 11.22 21.40 -23.53
N HIS A 164 12.43 21.08 -23.07
CA HIS A 164 12.81 21.22 -21.67
C HIS A 164 12.77 22.72 -21.34
N VAL A 165 11.69 23.17 -20.70
CA VAL A 165 11.56 24.57 -20.26
C VAL A 165 12.53 24.75 -19.10
N PRO A 166 13.58 25.58 -19.20
CA PRO A 166 14.38 25.94 -18.04
C PRO A 166 13.46 26.64 -17.03
N ASP A 167 13.75 26.45 -15.74
CA ASP A 167 12.94 26.78 -14.55
C ASP A 167 12.63 28.30 -14.32
N GLY A 168 12.42 29.06 -15.39
CA GLY A 168 11.96 30.45 -15.33
C GLY A 168 10.45 30.51 -15.17
N LEU A 169 9.98 31.44 -14.33
CA LEU A 169 8.56 31.83 -14.31
C LEU A 169 8.09 32.14 -15.74
N PRO A 170 6.86 31.75 -16.13
CA PRO A 170 6.30 32.17 -17.40
C PRO A 170 6.35 33.70 -17.46
N ARG A 171 6.89 34.26 -18.56
CA ARG A 171 7.01 35.72 -18.73
C ARG A 171 5.67 36.38 -18.44
N SER A 172 5.73 37.47 -17.69
CA SER A 172 4.54 38.26 -17.38
C SER A 172 3.99 38.91 -18.65
N ALA A 173 2.69 39.17 -18.70
CA ALA A 173 2.06 39.81 -19.87
C ALA A 173 2.65 41.20 -20.17
N GLU A 174 3.08 41.93 -19.13
CA GLU A 174 3.75 43.23 -19.23
C GLU A 174 5.14 43.12 -19.89
N GLU A 175 5.93 42.11 -19.49
CA GLU A 175 7.27 41.87 -20.05
C GLU A 175 7.21 41.47 -21.54
N ILE A 176 6.17 40.75 -21.96
CA ILE A 176 5.96 40.38 -23.37
C ILE A 176 5.65 41.62 -24.22
N GLU A 177 4.83 42.55 -23.71
CA GLU A 177 4.49 43.79 -24.43
C GLU A 177 5.69 44.75 -24.52
N GLU A 178 6.49 44.85 -23.46
CA GLU A 178 7.73 45.65 -23.47
C GLU A 178 8.78 45.09 -24.44
N ASP A 179 8.95 43.76 -24.47
CA ASP A 179 9.81 43.08 -25.43
C ASP A 179 9.38 43.40 -26.86
N GLU A 180 8.10 43.23 -27.20
CA GLU A 180 7.57 43.53 -28.54
C GLU A 180 7.73 45.00 -28.93
N LYS A 181 7.55 45.90 -27.98
CA LYS A 181 7.67 47.35 -28.19
C LYS A 181 9.13 47.79 -28.34
N SER A 182 10.08 47.06 -27.75
CA SER A 182 11.52 47.34 -27.84
C SER A 182 12.16 46.78 -29.12
N MET A 183 11.46 45.93 -29.87
CA MET A 183 11.97 45.35 -31.10
C MET A 183 12.11 46.39 -32.22
N MET A 184 13.25 46.35 -32.92
CA MET A 184 13.48 47.18 -34.11
C MET A 184 12.46 46.84 -35.21
N PRO A 185 11.96 47.81 -35.97
CA PRO A 185 10.99 47.57 -37.03
C PRO A 185 11.56 46.62 -38.09
N ASP A 186 10.96 45.43 -38.19
CA ASP A 186 11.35 44.42 -39.16
C ASP A 186 10.70 44.68 -40.53
N SER A 187 11.45 44.44 -41.61
CA SER A 187 10.88 44.36 -42.96
C SER A 187 9.85 43.21 -43.09
N SER A 188 8.92 43.32 -44.04
CA SER A 188 7.95 42.23 -44.32
C SER A 188 8.63 40.89 -44.61
N PHE A 189 9.77 40.92 -45.30
CA PHE A 189 10.55 39.74 -45.66
C PHE A 189 11.22 39.07 -44.45
N THR A 190 11.85 39.84 -43.56
CA THR A 190 12.50 39.30 -42.36
C THR A 190 11.51 38.70 -41.36
N ARG A 191 10.33 39.31 -41.23
CA ARG A 191 9.23 38.74 -40.42
C ARG A 191 8.74 37.38 -40.94
N MET A 192 8.59 37.24 -42.26
CA MET A 192 8.23 35.97 -42.88
C MET A 192 9.29 34.89 -42.63
N LEU A 193 10.58 35.23 -42.73
CA LEU A 193 11.66 34.27 -42.47
C LEU A 193 11.67 33.78 -41.02
N ARG A 194 11.39 34.64 -40.03
CA ARG A 194 11.28 34.21 -38.62
C ARG A 194 10.07 33.31 -38.39
N HIS A 195 8.91 33.64 -38.94
CA HIS A 195 7.71 32.79 -38.83
C HIS A 195 7.87 31.43 -39.52
N ARG A 196 8.65 31.35 -40.60
CA ARG A 196 8.91 30.09 -41.33
C ARG A 196 10.13 29.32 -40.82
N GLY A 197 11.03 29.97 -40.09
CA GLY A 197 12.20 29.35 -39.46
C GLY A 197 11.81 28.60 -38.21
N LYS A 198 11.53 27.29 -38.33
CA LYS A 198 11.15 26.45 -37.18
C LYS A 198 12.30 26.18 -36.20
N HIS A 199 13.55 26.23 -36.67
CA HIS A 199 14.71 25.88 -35.88
C HIS A 199 15.84 26.91 -36.09
N PRO A 200 16.59 27.28 -35.04
CA PRO A 200 17.80 28.07 -35.17
C PRO A 200 18.80 27.40 -36.12
N ALA A 201 19.64 28.18 -36.81
CA ALA A 201 20.61 27.67 -37.77
C ALA A 201 21.63 26.67 -37.18
N TRP A 202 21.80 26.68 -35.86
CA TRP A 202 22.70 25.78 -35.13
C TRP A 202 22.00 24.52 -34.57
N TYR A 203 20.67 24.41 -34.69
CA TYR A 203 19.89 23.30 -34.16
C TYR A 203 19.31 22.45 -35.30
N SER A 204 19.65 21.17 -35.31
CA SER A 204 19.03 20.16 -36.18
C SER A 204 18.32 19.13 -35.30
N PRO A 205 16.99 18.95 -35.44
CA PRO A 205 16.29 17.94 -34.67
C PRO A 205 16.78 16.54 -35.06
N VAL A 206 16.88 15.66 -34.06
CA VAL A 206 17.30 14.27 -34.25
C VAL A 206 16.29 13.55 -35.16
N PRO A 207 16.72 12.83 -36.21
CA PRO A 207 15.81 12.08 -37.06
C PRO A 207 15.08 11.00 -36.26
N ASP A 208 13.76 10.93 -36.45
CA ASP A 208 12.96 9.82 -35.94
C ASP A 208 13.43 8.53 -36.65
N HIS A 209 14.09 7.65 -35.91
CA HIS A 209 14.47 6.34 -36.42
C HIS A 209 13.31 5.39 -36.15
N GLU A 210 12.67 4.91 -37.21
CA GLU A 210 11.68 3.84 -37.08
C GLU A 210 12.45 2.53 -36.82
N THR A 211 12.31 1.97 -35.63
CA THR A 211 12.74 0.59 -35.32
C THR A 211 11.64 -0.37 -35.78
N ASP A 212 11.96 -1.17 -36.79
CA ASP A 212 11.22 -2.37 -37.22
C ASP A 212 11.77 -3.62 -36.49
#